data_AF-A0A6M1MDT4-F1
#
_entry.id   AF-A0A6M1MDT4-F1
#
_cell.length_a   1.000
_cell.length_b   1.000
_cell.length_c   1.000
_cell.angle_alpha   90.00
_cell.angle_beta   90.00
_cell.angle_gamma   90.00
#
_symmetry.space_group_name_H-M   'P 1'
#
loop_
_entity.id
_entity.type
_entity.pdbx_description
1 polymer ?
#
loop_
_entity_poly.entity_id
_entity_poly.type
_entity_poly.pdbx_seq_one_letter_code
_entity_poly.pdbx_strand_id
1 'polypeptide(L)'
;MQAAEAISITITSEQRRAVRESVASGEDASTSDVVRDAVRLWPRRRREDAERPDVTRARIRHSLDDPRPDLTGEDVQAHPEALYRSDDPVVEG
;
A
#
# COMPACT_ATOMS: atom_id res chain seq x y z
N MET A 1 25.87 18.89 -12.58
CA MET A 1 24.48 19.28 -12.25
C MET A 1 23.68 19.17 -13.53
N GLN A 2 22.60 18.37 -13.56
CA GLN A 2 21.68 18.42 -14.70
C GLN A 2 21.06 19.82 -14.75
N ALA A 3 20.90 20.37 -15.96
CA ALA A 3 20.24 21.66 -16.13
C ALA A 3 18.76 21.53 -15.73
N ALA A 4 18.28 22.45 -14.90
CA ALA A 4 16.87 22.54 -14.56
C ALA A 4 16.12 23.27 -15.69
N GLU A 5 15.02 22.70 -16.16
CA GLU A 5 14.13 23.33 -17.13
C GLU A 5 12.93 23.96 -16.41
N ALA A 6 12.61 25.21 -16.76
CA ALA A 6 11.47 25.92 -16.17
C ALA A 6 10.18 25.51 -16.88
N ILE A 7 9.19 25.10 -16.09
CA ILE A 7 7.84 24.77 -16.59
C ILE A 7 6.81 25.67 -15.90
N SER A 8 5.76 26.06 -16.64
CA SER A 8 4.59 26.71 -16.07
C SER A 8 3.53 25.66 -15.78
N ILE A 9 3.05 25.61 -14.54
CA ILE A 9 2.02 24.66 -14.10
C ILE A 9 0.92 25.39 -13.34
N THR A 10 -0.31 24.91 -13.50
CA THR A 10 -1.45 25.38 -12.70
C THR A 10 -1.67 24.43 -11.55
N ILE A 11 -1.77 24.97 -10.34
CA ILE A 11 -2.06 24.24 -9.11
C ILE A 11 -3.26 24.87 -8.41
N THR A 12 -3.91 24.14 -7.51
CA THR A 12 -5.05 24.67 -6.76
C THR A 12 -4.60 25.74 -5.77
N SER A 13 -5.52 26.61 -5.36
CA SER A 13 -5.27 27.62 -4.33
C SER A 13 -4.81 27.03 -2.99
N GLU A 14 -5.28 25.82 -2.67
CA GLU A 14 -4.89 25.04 -1.50
C GLU A 14 -3.45 24.54 -1.62
N GLN A 15 -3.10 23.88 -2.73
CA GLN A 15 -1.72 23.43 -2.99
C GLN A 15 -0.74 24.61 -2.92
N ARG A 16 -1.12 25.74 -3.51
CA ARG A 16 -0.33 26.98 -3.45
C ARG A 16 -0.15 27.49 -2.01
N ARG A 17 -1.12 27.30 -1.12
CA ARG A 17 -1.02 27.64 0.31
C ARG A 17 0.02 26.75 0.98
N ALA A 18 -0.11 25.44 0.81
CA ALA A 18 0.80 24.45 1.39
C ALA A 18 2.25 24.69 0.96
N VAL A 19 2.48 24.97 -0.32
CA VAL A 19 3.81 25.34 -0.84
C VAL A 19 4.39 26.56 -0.12
N ARG A 20 3.60 27.61 0.10
CA ARG A 20 4.08 28.82 0.81
C ARG A 20 4.37 28.55 2.27
N GLU A 21 3.59 27.69 2.91
CA GLU A 21 3.77 27.31 4.31
C GLU A 21 5.07 26.52 4.51
N SER A 22 5.36 25.54 3.62
CA SER A 22 6.62 24.77 3.62
C SER A 22 7.87 25.67 3.46
N VAL A 23 7.76 26.70 2.63
CA VAL A 23 8.86 27.67 2.47
C VAL A 23 8.96 28.59 3.69
N ALA A 24 7.84 29.00 4.27
CA ALA A 24 7.82 29.88 5.45
C ALA A 24 8.29 29.17 6.72
N SER A 25 8.04 27.86 6.86
CA SER A 25 8.54 27.02 7.95
C SER A 25 10.05 26.75 7.84
N GLY A 26 10.62 26.93 6.64
CA GLY A 26 12.02 26.62 6.34
C GLY A 26 12.27 25.14 6.04
N GLU A 27 11.21 24.33 5.93
CA GLU A 27 11.32 22.94 5.47
C GLU A 27 11.85 22.86 4.04
N ASP A 28 11.46 23.82 3.20
CA ASP A 28 11.97 23.99 1.84
C ASP A 28 12.58 25.38 1.64
N ALA A 29 13.75 25.43 0.98
CA ALA A 29 14.43 26.69 0.70
C ALA A 29 13.73 27.53 -0.39
N SER A 30 12.91 26.91 -1.24
CA SER A 30 12.17 27.59 -2.29
C SER A 30 10.97 26.78 -2.80
N THR A 31 10.03 27.45 -3.47
CA THR A 31 8.93 26.78 -4.19
C THR A 31 9.41 25.69 -5.15
N SER A 32 10.57 25.90 -5.81
CA SER A 32 11.11 24.91 -6.74
C SER A 32 11.66 23.67 -6.02
N ASP A 33 12.09 23.82 -4.76
CA ASP A 33 12.52 22.69 -3.93
C ASP A 33 11.33 21.83 -3.53
N VAL A 34 10.24 22.46 -3.06
CA VAL A 34 8.96 21.77 -2.73
C VAL A 34 8.49 20.91 -3.90
N VAL A 35 8.49 21.49 -5.12
CA VAL A 35 8.04 20.79 -6.33
C VAL A 35 9.00 19.65 -6.69
N ARG A 36 10.32 19.86 -6.60
CA ARG A 36 11.29 18.78 -6.88
C ARG A 36 11.16 17.64 -5.88
N ASP A 37 10.90 17.93 -4.62
CA ASP A 37 10.72 16.91 -3.58
C ASP A 37 9.41 16.14 -3.76
N ALA A 38 8.32 16.82 -4.10
CA ALA A 38 7.08 16.16 -4.48
C ALA A 38 7.26 15.23 -5.70
N VAL A 39 7.97 15.69 -6.74
CA VAL A 39 8.28 14.89 -7.93
C VAL A 39 9.19 13.70 -7.59
N ARG A 40 10.14 13.85 -6.66
CA ARG A 40 11.00 12.76 -6.18
C ARG A 40 10.20 11.67 -5.44
N LEU A 41 9.18 12.07 -4.67
CA LEU A 41 8.34 11.14 -3.91
C LEU A 41 7.30 10.42 -4.77
N TRP A 42 6.90 11.01 -5.89
CA TRP A 42 5.82 10.50 -6.75
C TRP A 42 6.02 9.07 -7.26
N PRO A 43 7.20 8.68 -7.81
CA PRO A 43 7.41 7.30 -8.27
C PRO A 43 7.32 6.28 -7.15
N ARG A 44 7.76 6.63 -5.94
CA ARG A 44 7.68 5.75 -4.77
C ARG A 44 6.22 5.49 -4.40
N ARG A 45 5.42 6.55 -4.26
CA ARG A 45 3.97 6.42 -4.01
C ARG A 45 3.28 5.61 -5.10
N ARG A 46 3.61 5.82 -6.37
CA ARG A 46 3.03 5.04 -7.48
C ARG A 46 3.36 3.55 -7.38
N ARG A 47 4.57 3.17 -6.95
CA ARG A 47 4.91 1.75 -6.74
C ARG A 47 4.11 1.16 -5.59
N GLU A 48 4.03 1.86 -4.47
CA GLU A 48 3.22 1.45 -3.32
C GLU A 48 1.74 1.30 -3.72
N ASP A 49 1.21 2.21 -4.53
CA ASP A 49 -0.17 2.14 -5.06
C ASP A 49 -0.38 1.04 -6.10
N ALA A 50 0.66 0.66 -6.87
CA ALA A 50 0.60 -0.41 -7.87
C ALA A 50 0.76 -1.81 -7.24
N GLU A 51 1.54 -1.93 -6.16
CA GLU A 51 1.75 -3.19 -5.45
C GLU A 51 0.50 -3.64 -4.67
N ARG A 52 -0.32 -2.69 -4.17
CA ARG A 52 -1.54 -2.99 -3.41
C ARG A 52 -2.64 -3.74 -4.19
N PRO A 53 -3.00 -3.34 -5.42
CA PRO A 53 -4.05 -4.03 -6.16
C PRO A 53 -3.58 -5.36 -6.74
N ASP A 54 -2.30 -5.55 -7.03
CA ASP A 54 -1.81 -6.76 -7.68
C ASP A 54 -1.74 -7.95 -6.71
N VAL A 55 -1.35 -7.74 -5.45
CA VAL A 55 -1.41 -8.80 -4.42
C VAL A 55 -2.87 -9.25 -4.19
N THR A 56 -3.81 -8.31 -4.16
CA THR A 56 -5.23 -8.62 -3.96
C THR A 56 -5.79 -9.39 -5.15
N ARG A 57 -5.51 -8.94 -6.38
CA ARG A 57 -5.92 -9.64 -7.62
C ARG A 57 -5.31 -11.03 -7.74
N ALA A 58 -4.05 -11.18 -7.35
CA ALA A 58 -3.38 -12.48 -7.34
C ALA A 58 -4.03 -13.46 -6.36
N ARG A 59 -4.39 -12.99 -5.15
CA ARG A 59 -5.14 -13.82 -4.18
C ARG A 59 -6.52 -14.21 -4.68
N ILE A 60 -7.26 -13.29 -5.30
CA ILE A 60 -8.56 -13.59 -5.91
C ILE A 60 -8.40 -14.63 -7.02
N ARG A 61 -7.44 -14.44 -7.92
CA ARG A 61 -7.17 -15.41 -9.00
C ARG A 61 -6.85 -16.79 -8.44
N HIS A 62 -5.95 -16.86 -7.46
CA HIS A 62 -5.59 -18.10 -6.80
C HIS A 62 -6.79 -18.80 -6.17
N SER A 63 -7.71 -18.05 -5.55
CA SER A 63 -8.95 -18.61 -4.99
C SER A 63 -9.95 -19.07 -6.05
N LEU A 64 -10.01 -18.40 -7.21
CA LEU A 64 -10.89 -18.79 -8.31
C LEU A 64 -10.38 -20.00 -9.08
N ASP A 65 -9.06 -20.12 -9.20
CA ASP A 65 -8.37 -21.23 -9.86
C ASP A 65 -8.11 -22.41 -8.89
N ASP A 66 -8.55 -22.30 -7.63
CA ASP A 66 -8.39 -23.35 -6.63
C ASP A 66 -9.27 -24.56 -6.99
N PRO A 67 -8.70 -25.76 -7.24
CA PRO A 67 -9.45 -26.94 -7.63
C PRO A 67 -10.16 -27.60 -6.45
N ARG A 68 -9.96 -27.13 -5.22
CA ARG A 68 -10.60 -27.68 -4.03
C ARG A 68 -12.11 -27.44 -4.07
N PRO A 69 -12.92 -28.39 -3.56
CA PRO A 69 -14.36 -28.25 -3.55
C PRO A 69 -14.81 -27.12 -2.61
N ASP A 70 -15.97 -26.54 -2.90
CA ASP A 70 -16.62 -25.58 -2.03
C ASP A 70 -16.89 -26.21 -0.65
N LEU A 71 -16.57 -25.47 0.40
CA LEU A 71 -16.78 -25.91 1.78
C LEU A 71 -18.03 -25.24 2.35
N THR A 72 -18.82 -25.99 3.10
CA THR A 72 -19.91 -25.42 3.91
C THR A 72 -19.36 -24.75 5.16
N GLY A 73 -20.17 -23.92 5.82
CA GLY A 73 -19.78 -23.31 7.10
C GLY A 73 -19.45 -24.35 8.18
N GLU A 74 -20.10 -25.52 8.15
CA GLU A 74 -19.84 -26.63 9.08
C GLU A 74 -18.48 -27.28 8.78
N ASP A 75 -18.13 -27.48 7.50
CA ASP A 75 -16.84 -28.03 7.08
C ASP A 75 -15.67 -27.14 7.51
N VAL A 76 -15.84 -25.81 7.37
CA VAL A 76 -14.83 -24.83 7.77
C VAL A 76 -14.61 -24.83 9.28
N GLN A 77 -15.67 -25.00 10.07
CA GLN A 77 -15.60 -25.01 11.53
C GLN A 77 -14.96 -26.30 12.08
N ALA A 78 -15.21 -27.45 11.44
CA ALA A 78 -14.67 -28.74 11.86
C ALA A 78 -13.14 -28.85 11.65
N HIS A 79 -12.58 -28.15 10.66
CA HIS A 79 -11.17 -28.22 10.29
C HIS A 79 -10.19 -27.70 11.37
N PRO A 80 -10.35 -26.49 11.94
CA PRO A 80 -9.48 -26.01 13.01
C PRO A 80 -9.59 -26.86 14.28
N GLU A 81 -10.77 -27.37 14.62
CA GLU A 81 -10.95 -28.26 15.78
C GLU A 81 -10.15 -29.57 15.65
N ALA A 82 -9.99 -30.10 14.44
CA ALA A 82 -9.17 -31.28 14.17
C ALA A 82 -7.66 -30.98 14.24
N LEU A 83 -7.25 -29.79 13.79
CA LEU A 83 -5.87 -29.31 13.88
C LEU A 83 -5.42 -29.14 15.34
N TYR A 84 -6.24 -28.48 16.17
CA TYR A 84 -5.89 -28.24 17.58
C TYR A 84 -6.03 -29.48 18.48
N ARG A 85 -6.89 -30.45 18.12
CA ARG A 85 -7.00 -31.73 18.85
C ARG A 85 -5.77 -32.63 18.68
N SER A 86 -4.99 -32.42 17.62
CA SER A 86 -3.80 -33.22 17.33
C SER A 86 -2.56 -32.77 18.11
N ASP A 87 -2.62 -31.61 18.78
CA ASP A 87 -1.53 -31.00 19.57
C ASP A 87 -1.74 -31.11 21.10
N ASP A 88 -2.81 -31.77 21.57
CA ASP A 88 -3.01 -32.00 23.00
C ASP A 88 -2.10 -33.16 23.47
N PRO A 89 -1.11 -32.93 24.36
CA PRO A 89 -0.36 -34.02 24.94
C PRO A 89 -1.30 -34.84 25.82
N VAL A 90 -1.43 -36.13 25.52
CA VAL A 90 -2.11 -37.10 26.38
C VAL A 90 -1.38 -37.12 27.72
N VAL A 91 -1.91 -36.39 28.70
CA VAL A 91 -1.52 -36.54 30.10
C VAL A 91 -2.22 -37.81 30.61
N GLU A 92 -1.55 -38.95 30.45
CA GLU A 92 -1.89 -40.16 31.19
C GLU A 92 -1.71 -39.89 32.68
N GLY A 93 -2.78 -40.09 33.45
CA GLY A 93 -2.79 -40.08 34.92
C GLY A 93 -2.92 -41.49 35.48
#